data_AF-A0A2S9GCR6-F1
#
_entry.id   AF-A0A2S9GCR6-F1
#
_cell.length_a   1.000
_cell.length_b   1.000
_cell.length_c   1.000
_cell.angle_alpha   90.00
_cell.angle_beta   90.00
_cell.angle_gamma   90.00
#
_symmetry.space_group_name_H-M   'P 1'
#
loop_
_entity.id
_entity.type
_entity.pdbx_description
1 polymer ?
#
loop_
_entity_poly.entity_id
_entity_poly.type
_entity_poly.pdbx_seq_one_letter_code
_entity_poly.pdbx_strand_id
1 'polypeptide(L)'
;YMGYAFRSFNTHGRAMFTLAHRAMAGYDEADYVLTDGERICRTAIGWNFGDGHMHNEQLIAALQKRCDFEPGEVRVLLLDAQPI
;
A
#
# COMPACT_ATOMS: atom_id res chain seq x y z
N TYR A 1 9.27 6.22 -9.44
CA TYR A 1 8.54 5.16 -10.18
C TYR A 1 7.39 5.81 -10.95
N MET A 2 7.27 5.57 -12.27
CA MET A 2 6.27 6.26 -13.14
C MET A 2 4.81 5.98 -12.72
N GLY A 3 4.53 4.81 -12.15
CA GLY A 3 3.19 4.47 -11.67
C GLY A 3 2.68 5.38 -10.56
N TYR A 4 3.57 5.98 -9.75
CA TYR A 4 3.18 6.97 -8.73
C TYR A 4 2.60 8.23 -9.35
N ALA A 5 3.25 8.76 -10.39
CA ALA A 5 2.75 9.94 -11.12
C ALA A 5 1.38 9.66 -11.77
N PHE A 6 1.18 8.47 -12.33
CA PHE A 6 -0.09 8.06 -12.92
C PHE A 6 -1.22 8.02 -11.87
N ARG A 7 -0.99 7.43 -10.69
CA ARG A 7 -1.98 7.41 -9.59
C ARG A 7 -2.35 8.83 -9.15
N SER A 8 -1.40 9.77 -9.17
CA SER A 8 -1.65 11.16 -8.79
C SER A 8 -2.56 11.94 -9.73
N PHE A 9 -2.94 11.40 -10.90
CA PHE A 9 -3.92 12.06 -11.78
C PHE A 9 -5.32 12.08 -11.16
N ASN A 10 -5.69 11.08 -10.36
CA ASN A 10 -6.94 11.04 -9.63
C ASN A 10 -6.80 11.54 -8.17
N THR A 11 -7.92 11.97 -7.59
CA THR A 11 -8.00 12.50 -6.22
C THR A 11 -7.53 11.48 -5.18
N HIS A 12 -7.95 10.22 -5.31
CA HIS A 12 -7.52 9.14 -4.40
C HIS A 12 -5.99 8.98 -4.38
N GLY A 13 -5.32 8.99 -5.53
CA GLY A 13 -3.86 8.82 -5.55
C GLY A 13 -3.13 10.03 -4.94
N ARG A 14 -3.63 11.25 -5.14
CA ARG A 14 -3.09 12.43 -4.43
C ARG A 14 -3.27 12.32 -2.92
N ALA A 15 -4.45 11.91 -2.46
CA ALA A 15 -4.72 11.70 -1.05
C ALA A 15 -3.80 10.62 -0.45
N MET A 16 -3.56 9.54 -1.20
CA MET A 16 -2.70 8.43 -0.77
C MET A 16 -1.26 8.88 -0.44
N PHE A 17 -0.66 9.77 -1.24
CA PHE A 17 0.68 10.29 -0.94
C PHE A 17 0.71 11.16 0.31
N THR A 18 -0.26 12.05 0.49
CA THR A 18 -0.38 12.85 1.72
C THR A 18 -0.54 11.97 2.96
N LEU A 19 -1.36 10.92 2.85
CA LEU A 19 -1.60 9.98 3.94
C LEU A 19 -0.40 9.07 4.19
N ALA A 20 0.41 8.74 3.19
CA ALA A 20 1.65 7.98 3.36
C ALA A 20 2.66 8.75 4.23
N HIS A 21 2.88 10.04 3.97
CA HIS A 21 3.71 10.90 4.84
C HIS A 21 3.14 10.97 6.26
N ARG A 22 1.82 11.11 6.40
CA ARG A 22 1.17 11.07 7.72
C ARG A 22 1.36 9.71 8.42
N ALA A 23 1.33 8.61 7.67
CA ALA A 23 1.57 7.29 8.20
C ALA A 23 3.01 7.11 8.68
N MET A 24 3.99 7.88 8.19
CA MET A 24 5.38 7.84 8.67
C MET A 24 5.68 8.92 9.72
N ALA A 25 4.70 9.73 10.14
CA ALA A 25 4.91 10.80 11.09
C ALA A 25 5.49 10.29 12.42
N GLY A 26 6.58 10.92 12.88
CA GLY A 26 7.30 10.52 14.09
C GLY A 26 8.44 9.52 13.84
N TYR A 27 8.70 9.15 12.60
CA TYR A 27 9.81 8.29 12.16
C TYR A 27 10.63 9.00 11.09
N ASP A 28 11.84 8.52 10.82
CA ASP A 28 12.60 8.98 9.66
C ASP A 28 12.01 8.35 8.40
N GLU A 29 11.54 9.19 7.46
CA GLU A 29 10.99 8.69 6.19
C GLU A 29 12.05 7.96 5.35
N ALA A 30 13.34 8.24 5.57
CA ALA A 30 14.43 7.55 4.89
C ALA A 30 14.54 6.06 5.28
N ASP A 31 13.99 5.66 6.43
CA ASP A 31 13.96 4.26 6.88
C ASP A 31 12.90 3.43 6.15
N TYR A 32 12.00 4.08 5.39
CA TYR A 32 10.86 3.43 4.75
C TYR A 32 10.95 3.47 3.21
N VAL A 33 10.56 2.36 2.59
CA VAL A 33 10.38 2.27 1.14
C VAL A 33 8.89 2.29 0.80
N LEU A 34 8.41 3.41 0.26
CA LEU A 34 7.06 3.50 -0.25
C LEU A 34 6.86 2.51 -1.41
N THR A 35 5.87 1.63 -1.28
CA THR A 35 5.58 0.56 -2.25
C THR A 35 4.10 0.56 -2.63
N ASP A 36 3.80 0.55 -3.93
CA ASP A 36 2.43 0.46 -4.44
C ASP A 36 1.77 -0.88 -4.06
N GLY A 37 0.48 -0.85 -3.70
CA GLY A 37 -0.28 -2.06 -3.34
C GLY A 37 -0.27 -3.11 -4.45
N GLU A 38 -0.40 -2.70 -5.71
CA GLU A 38 -0.34 -3.60 -6.88
C GLU A 38 1.04 -4.26 -7.01
N ARG A 39 2.11 -3.58 -6.58
CA ARG A 39 3.45 -4.17 -6.54
C ARG A 39 3.57 -5.23 -5.45
N ILE A 40 3.02 -5.01 -4.26
CA ILE A 40 3.07 -6.02 -3.19
C ILE A 40 2.22 -7.23 -3.58
N CYS A 41 0.98 -7.02 -4.00
CA CYS A 41 0.05 -8.08 -4.33
C CYS A 41 0.56 -8.99 -5.46
N ARG A 42 1.09 -8.42 -6.55
CA ARG A 42 1.65 -9.23 -7.63
C ARG A 42 2.79 -10.12 -7.17
N THR A 43 3.64 -9.59 -6.28
CA THR A 43 4.85 -10.28 -5.84
C THR A 43 4.49 -11.36 -4.82
N ALA A 44 3.53 -11.07 -3.93
CA ALA A 44 3.07 -12.02 -2.92
C ALA A 44 2.23 -13.16 -3.51
N ILE A 45 1.37 -12.88 -4.49
CA ILE A 45 0.44 -13.85 -5.07
C ILE A 45 1.07 -14.57 -6.29
N GLY A 46 2.05 -13.97 -6.95
CA GLY A 46 2.65 -14.52 -8.17
C GLY A 46 1.75 -14.36 -9.41
N TRP A 47 0.73 -13.50 -9.34
CA TRP A 47 -0.26 -13.29 -10.40
C TRP A 47 -0.48 -11.80 -10.63
N ASN A 48 -0.38 -11.35 -11.88
CA ASN A 48 -0.68 -9.98 -12.30
C ASN A 48 -1.95 -9.97 -13.15
N PHE A 49 -3.11 -9.89 -12.52
CA PHE A 49 -4.31 -9.38 -13.19
C PHE A 49 -4.81 -8.19 -12.40
N GLY A 50 -5.31 -7.17 -13.10
CA GLY A 50 -5.82 -5.91 -12.56
C GLY A 50 -7.09 -6.05 -11.72
N ASP A 51 -7.20 -7.15 -10.99
CA ASP A 51 -8.21 -7.35 -9.97
C ASP A 51 -7.82 -6.52 -8.74
N GLY A 52 -8.30 -5.27 -8.73
CA GLY A 52 -8.16 -4.34 -7.61
C GLY A 52 -8.65 -4.92 -6.29
N HIS A 53 -9.45 -5.98 -6.29
CA HIS A 53 -10.07 -6.57 -5.11
C HIS A 53 -9.11 -7.38 -4.23
N MET A 54 -7.92 -7.74 -4.71
CA MET A 54 -6.95 -8.54 -3.93
C MET A 54 -6.02 -7.70 -3.02
N HIS A 55 -6.18 -6.38 -2.97
CA HIS A 55 -5.31 -5.45 -2.24
C HIS A 55 -5.93 -4.99 -0.90
N ASN A 56 -6.65 -5.88 -0.22
CA ASN A 56 -7.41 -5.57 0.98
C ASN A 56 -6.78 -6.19 2.26
N GLU A 57 -7.52 -6.14 3.36
CA GLU A 57 -7.11 -6.63 4.67
C GLU A 57 -6.76 -8.12 4.68
N GLN A 58 -7.34 -8.93 3.78
CA GLN A 58 -7.02 -10.36 3.70
C GLN A 58 -5.58 -10.58 3.24
N LEU A 59 -5.10 -9.79 2.27
CA LEU A 59 -3.71 -9.83 1.84
C LEU A 59 -2.78 -9.40 2.99
N ILE A 60 -3.12 -8.33 3.70
CA ILE A 60 -2.33 -7.82 4.83
C ILE A 60 -2.23 -8.89 5.93
N ALA A 61 -3.36 -9.49 6.31
CA ALA A 61 -3.38 -10.56 7.31
C ALA A 61 -2.59 -11.78 6.85
N ALA A 62 -2.67 -12.13 5.56
CA ALA A 62 -1.92 -13.23 4.98
C ALA A 62 -0.41 -12.99 4.97
N LEU A 63 0.01 -11.74 4.72
CA LEU A 63 1.40 -11.31 4.77
C LEU A 63 1.93 -11.35 6.20
N GLN A 64 1.23 -10.72 7.16
CA GLN A 64 1.64 -10.76 8.57
C GLN A 64 1.80 -12.21 9.06
N LYS A 65 0.83 -13.08 8.78
CA LYS A 65 0.87 -14.49 9.20
C LYS A 65 2.06 -15.27 8.65
N ARG A 66 2.61 -14.88 7.49
CA ARG A 66 3.67 -15.63 6.79
C ARG A 66 5.05 -15.01 6.96
N CYS A 67 5.12 -13.70 7.12
CA CYS A 67 6.36 -12.94 7.19
C CYS A 67 6.75 -12.56 8.62
N ASP A 68 5.80 -12.56 9.55
CA ASP A 68 6.02 -12.25 10.98
C ASP A 68 6.69 -10.89 11.21
N PHE A 69 6.15 -9.84 10.59
CA PHE A 69 6.71 -8.50 10.69
C PHE A 69 6.65 -7.97 12.13
N GLU A 70 7.72 -7.29 12.55
CA GLU A 70 7.80 -6.64 13.85
C GLU A 70 7.00 -5.33 13.89
N PRO A 71 6.61 -4.85 15.09
CA PRO A 71 5.93 -3.56 15.22
C PRO A 71 6.71 -2.42 14.55
N GLY A 72 6.09 -1.78 13.55
CA GLY A 72 6.67 -0.63 12.83
C GLY A 72 7.47 -0.98 11.58
N GLU A 73 7.72 -2.27 11.30
CA GLU A 73 8.43 -2.73 10.11
C GLU A 73 7.60 -2.53 8.83
N VAL A 74 6.28 -2.77 8.92
CA VAL A 74 5.34 -2.54 7.82
C VAL A 74 4.24 -1.60 8.27
N ARG A 75 4.00 -0.56 7.46
CA ARG A 75 2.89 0.39 7.61
C ARG A 75 2.02 0.31 6.37
N VAL A 76 0.71 0.12 6.55
CA VAL A 76 -0.22 -0.02 5.44
C VAL A 76 -1.23 1.11 5.44
N LEU A 77 -1.44 1.68 4.27
CA LEU A 77 -2.50 2.63 3.98
C LEU A 77 -3.44 2.01 2.96
N LEU A 78 -4.70 1.85 3.34
CA LEU A 78 -5.79 1.49 2.43
C LEU A 78 -6.71 2.69 2.25
N LEU A 79 -7.08 2.97 1.01
CA LEU A 79 -8.04 4.02 0.67
C LEU A 79 -9.05 3.43 -0.30
N ASP A 80 -10.26 3.22 0.20
CA ASP A 80 -11.38 2.71 -0.59
C ASP A 80 -12.30 3.85 -1.05
N ALA A 81 -13.04 3.62 -2.12
CA ALA A 81 -14.09 4.54 -2.56
C ALA A 81 -15.21 4.59 -1.51
N GLN A 82 -16.01 5.66 -1.57
CA GLN A 82 -17.19 5.74 -0.72
C GLN A 82 -18.15 4.57 -1.04
N PRO A 83 -18.66 3.85 -0.03
CA PRO A 83 -19.69 2.85 -0.26
C PRO A 83 -20.92 3.51 -0.91
N ILE A 84 -21.50 2.83 -1.89
CA ILE A 84 -22.72 3.22 -2.60
C ILE A 84 -23.93 2.67 -1.82
#